data_AF-A0A7V9ZYE6-F1
#
_entry.id   AF-A0A7V9ZYE6-F1
#
_cell.length_a   1.000
_cell.length_b   1.000
_cell.length_c   1.000
_cell.angle_alpha   90.00
_cell.angle_beta   90.00
_cell.angle_gamma   90.00
#
_symmetry.space_group_name_H-M   'P 1'
#
loop_
_entity.id
_entity.type
_entity.pdbx_description
1 polymer ?
#
loop_
_entity_poly.entity_id
_entity_poly.type
_entity_poly.pdbx_seq_one_letter_code
_entity_poly.pdbx_strand_id
1 'polypeptide(L)'
;TLTVLDNSSEDAQRTQLEKYLAPQGIAMKPTGFAHYIAAEQHGTALTNFVRTNPDCSHYLFLDADMWFVEAGTIATMLQELQAAPLNCFAMQARIYGYYLGRVYEGRDGVPGTNYWEG
;
A
#
# COMPACT_ATOMS: atom_id res chain seq x y z
N THR A 1 12.80 -3.87 -1.46
CA THR A 1 12.86 -2.98 -2.65
C THR A 1 11.54 -2.24 -2.77
N LEU A 2 11.56 -0.99 -3.24
CA LEU A 2 10.34 -0.23 -3.55
C LEU A 2 10.02 -0.32 -5.05
N THR A 3 8.75 -0.42 -5.41
CA THR A 3 8.28 -0.36 -6.80
C THR A 3 6.97 0.39 -6.84
N VAL A 4 6.87 1.34 -7.77
CA VAL A 4 5.62 2.05 -8.06
C VAL A 4 4.87 1.27 -9.13
N LEU A 5 3.59 0.99 -8.87
CA LEU A 5 2.69 0.35 -9.82
C LEU A 5 1.76 1.42 -10.39
N ASP A 6 1.83 1.63 -11.71
CA ASP A 6 1.09 2.67 -12.42
C ASP A 6 -0.09 2.08 -13.19
N ASN A 7 -1.31 2.51 -12.86
CA ASN A 7 -2.53 2.16 -13.58
C ASN A 7 -2.76 3.13 -14.74
N SER A 8 -1.80 3.22 -15.66
CA SER A 8 -1.90 4.07 -16.85
C SER A 8 -2.23 5.55 -16.51
N SER A 9 -1.55 6.14 -15.53
CA SER A 9 -1.74 7.56 -15.22
C SER A 9 -1.34 8.43 -16.43
N GLU A 10 -2.17 9.41 -16.78
CA GLU A 10 -1.97 10.28 -17.96
C GLU A 10 -1.60 11.73 -17.60
N ASP A 11 -1.56 12.05 -16.30
CA ASP A 11 -1.28 13.40 -15.83
C ASP A 11 0.21 13.79 -15.93
N ALA A 12 0.48 15.09 -15.78
CA ALA A 12 1.83 15.63 -15.86
C ALA A 12 2.71 15.20 -14.66
N GLN A 13 2.09 14.84 -13.52
CA GLN A 13 2.77 14.41 -12.31
C GLN A 13 3.42 13.04 -12.51
N ARG A 14 2.84 12.16 -13.35
CA ARG A 14 3.45 10.89 -13.76
C ARG A 14 4.89 11.06 -14.27
N THR A 15 5.12 11.97 -15.23
CA THR A 15 6.46 12.22 -15.77
C THR A 15 7.41 12.85 -14.75
N GLN A 16 6.89 13.66 -13.82
CA GLN A 16 7.70 14.21 -12.73
C GLN A 16 8.13 13.12 -11.75
N LEU A 17 7.22 12.19 -11.43
CA LEU A 17 7.50 11.05 -10.58
C LEU A 17 8.56 10.14 -11.22
N GLU A 18 8.44 9.78 -12.50
CA GLU A 18 9.47 8.98 -13.20
C GLU A 18 10.86 9.60 -13.08
N LYS A 19 10.98 10.92 -13.29
CA LYS A 19 12.26 11.65 -13.16
C LYS A 19 12.79 11.64 -11.73
N TYR A 20 11.91 11.71 -10.73
CA TYR A 20 12.29 11.63 -9.32
C TYR A 20 12.78 10.23 -8.95
N LEU A 21 12.11 9.17 -9.41
CA LEU A 21 12.41 7.78 -9.07
C LEU A 21 13.70 7.26 -9.72
N ALA A 22 14.01 7.70 -10.94
CA ALA A 22 15.16 7.24 -11.72
C ALA A 22 16.51 7.31 -10.97
N PRO A 23 16.93 8.45 -10.37
CA PRO A 23 18.19 8.51 -9.62
C PRO A 23 18.19 7.68 -8.34
N GLN A 24 17.01 7.30 -7.81
CA GLN A 24 16.87 6.45 -6.62
C GLN A 24 16.90 4.96 -6.96
N GLY A 25 16.93 4.60 -8.25
CA GLY A 25 16.84 3.21 -8.70
C GLY A 25 15.49 2.56 -8.38
N ILE A 26 14.43 3.36 -8.16
CA ILE A 26 13.09 2.85 -7.90
C ILE A 26 12.39 2.61 -9.23
N ALA A 27 11.90 1.40 -9.44
CA ALA A 27 11.17 1.04 -10.65
C ALA A 27 9.74 1.59 -10.63
N MET A 28 9.28 2.11 -11.77
CA MET A 28 7.86 2.37 -12.05
C MET A 28 7.40 1.38 -13.12
N LYS A 29 6.39 0.56 -12.82
CA LYS A 29 5.90 -0.50 -13.69
C LYS A 29 4.42 -0.29 -14.02
N PRO A 30 4.01 -0.38 -15.29
CA PRO A 30 2.60 -0.37 -15.63
C PRO A 30 1.94 -1.66 -15.11
N THR A 31 0.72 -1.54 -14.60
CA THR A 31 -0.06 -2.73 -14.18
C THR A 31 -0.78 -3.41 -15.34
N GLY A 32 -0.95 -2.70 -16.46
CA GLY A 32 -1.73 -3.14 -17.62
C GLY A 32 -3.23 -2.89 -17.49
N PHE A 33 -3.70 -2.30 -16.38
CA PHE A 33 -5.07 -1.84 -16.21
C PHE A 33 -5.24 -0.40 -16.69
N ALA A 34 -6.47 -0.06 -17.10
CA ALA A 34 -6.80 1.30 -17.51
C ALA A 34 -6.83 2.26 -16.30
N HIS A 35 -6.88 3.56 -16.59
CA HIS A 35 -6.84 4.64 -15.60
C HIS A 35 -8.09 4.76 -14.69
N TYR A 36 -9.10 3.91 -14.86
CA TYR A 36 -10.30 3.92 -14.01
C TYR A 36 -10.21 2.87 -12.91
N ILE A 37 -10.70 3.23 -11.72
CA ILE A 37 -10.64 2.36 -10.55
C ILE A 37 -11.85 1.44 -10.55
N ALA A 38 -11.65 0.19 -10.95
CA ALA A 38 -12.53 -0.90 -10.56
C ALA A 38 -11.85 -1.70 -9.44
N ALA A 39 -12.55 -1.97 -8.34
CA ALA A 39 -11.97 -2.57 -7.14
C ALA A 39 -11.30 -3.92 -7.43
N GLU A 40 -11.87 -4.69 -8.36
CA GLU A 40 -11.34 -5.95 -8.87
C GLU A 40 -9.99 -5.81 -9.58
N GLN A 41 -9.69 -4.65 -10.18
CA GLN A 41 -8.45 -4.39 -10.90
C GLN A 41 -7.29 -4.10 -9.93
N HIS A 42 -7.56 -3.39 -8.83
CA HIS A 42 -6.58 -3.13 -7.78
C HIS A 42 -6.06 -4.44 -7.17
N GLY A 43 -6.95 -5.32 -6.71
CA GLY A 43 -6.54 -6.60 -6.12
C GLY A 43 -5.74 -7.48 -7.10
N THR A 44 -6.11 -7.43 -8.39
CA THR A 44 -5.41 -8.20 -9.42
C THR A 44 -4.00 -7.67 -9.68
N ALA A 45 -3.80 -6.34 -9.71
CA ALA A 45 -2.48 -5.74 -9.86
C ALA A 45 -1.52 -6.16 -8.74
N LEU A 46 -1.98 -6.12 -7.49
CA LEU A 46 -1.17 -6.52 -6.33
C LEU A 46 -0.87 -8.03 -6.37
N THR A 47 -1.86 -8.85 -6.73
CA THR A 47 -1.68 -10.30 -6.90
C THR A 47 -0.64 -10.64 -7.96
N ASN A 48 -0.70 -9.97 -9.12
CA ASN A 48 0.27 -10.15 -10.19
C ASN A 48 1.68 -9.72 -9.76
N PHE A 49 1.78 -8.64 -8.97
CA PHE A 49 3.05 -8.20 -8.42
C PHE A 49 3.67 -9.27 -7.49
N VAL A 50 2.91 -9.84 -6.56
CA VAL A 50 3.40 -10.92 -5.68
C VAL A 50 3.88 -12.12 -6.49
N ARG A 51 3.06 -12.58 -7.45
CA ARG A 51 3.39 -13.74 -8.28
C ARG A 51 4.65 -13.57 -9.13
N THR A 52 4.97 -12.34 -9.51
CA THR A 52 6.16 -12.02 -10.31
C THR A 52 7.40 -11.72 -9.47
N ASN A 53 7.29 -11.65 -8.15
CA ASN A 53 8.40 -11.37 -7.23
C ASN A 53 8.50 -12.41 -6.10
N PRO A 54 8.46 -13.73 -6.40
CA PRO A 54 8.28 -14.79 -5.40
C PRO A 54 9.36 -14.85 -4.30
N ASP A 55 10.51 -14.23 -4.52
CA ASP A 55 11.63 -14.21 -3.57
C ASP A 55 11.42 -13.25 -2.39
N CYS A 56 10.38 -12.40 -2.42
CA CYS A 56 10.07 -11.52 -1.30
C CYS A 56 9.35 -12.32 -0.19
N SER A 57 9.90 -12.28 1.03
CA SER A 57 9.28 -12.91 2.21
C SER A 57 8.10 -12.11 2.77
N HIS A 58 8.08 -10.80 2.54
CA HIS A 58 7.06 -9.88 3.03
C HIS A 58 6.76 -8.83 1.95
N TYR A 59 5.50 -8.38 1.91
CA TYR A 59 5.04 -7.32 1.02
C TYR A 59 4.36 -6.23 1.83
N LEU A 60 4.68 -4.98 1.50
CA LEU A 60 3.98 -3.81 1.98
C LEU A 60 3.30 -3.14 0.79
N PHE A 61 1.97 -3.07 0.82
CA PHE A 61 1.20 -2.30 -0.14
C PHE A 61 0.82 -0.96 0.50
N LEU A 62 1.04 0.12 -0.24
CA LEU A 62 0.77 1.49 0.18
C LEU A 62 0.17 2.23 -1.00
N ASP A 63 -1.00 2.82 -0.81
CA ASP A 63 -1.62 3.67 -1.82
C ASP A 63 -0.76 4.94 -2.03
N ALA A 64 -0.74 5.47 -3.26
CA ALA A 64 0.14 6.57 -3.65
C ALA A 64 -0.21 7.91 -2.98
N ASP A 65 -1.39 8.02 -2.37
CA ASP A 65 -1.89 9.16 -1.61
C ASP A 65 -1.74 9.00 -0.08
N MET A 66 -1.07 7.93 0.37
CA MET A 66 -0.81 7.65 1.78
C MET A 66 0.66 7.90 2.13
N TRP A 67 0.91 8.40 3.33
CA TRP A 67 2.26 8.54 3.87
C TRP A 67 2.32 8.17 5.36
N PHE A 68 3.45 7.60 5.78
CA PHE A 68 3.71 7.34 7.19
C PHE A 68 4.11 8.63 7.89
N VAL A 69 3.38 8.99 8.94
CA VAL A 69 3.68 10.17 9.77
C VAL A 69 4.66 9.82 10.89
N GLU A 70 4.50 8.63 11.48
CA GLU A 70 5.34 8.17 12.58
C GLU A 70 6.62 7.53 12.06
N ALA A 71 7.75 7.95 12.64
CA ALA A 71 9.05 7.38 12.32
C ALA A 71 9.08 5.89 12.71
N GLY A 72 9.71 5.07 11.87
CA GLY A 72 9.86 3.63 12.13
C GLY A 72 8.61 2.79 11.85
N THR A 73 7.52 3.35 11.33
CA THR A 73 6.26 2.60 11.08
C THR A 73 6.48 1.28 10.31
N ILE A 74 7.26 1.29 9.23
CA ILE A 74 7.54 0.07 8.44
C ILE A 74 8.27 -0.99 9.28
N ALA A 75 9.24 -0.57 10.10
CA ALA A 75 10.00 -1.47 10.96
C ALA A 75 9.11 -2.08 12.05
N THR A 76 8.25 -1.25 12.66
CA THR A 76 7.26 -1.69 13.65
C THR A 76 6.28 -2.69 13.04
N MET A 77 5.69 -2.40 11.88
CA MET A 77 4.77 -3.31 11.20
C MET A 77 5.42 -4.68 10.90
N LEU A 78 6.68 -4.68 10.44
CA LEU A 78 7.41 -5.92 10.18
C LEU A 78 7.66 -6.70 11.48
N GLN A 79 8.10 -6.02 12.54
CA GLN A 79 8.34 -6.65 13.84
C GLN A 79 7.06 -7.27 14.42
N GLU A 80 5.94 -6.55 14.33
CA GLU A 80 4.64 -7.04 14.80
C GLU A 80 4.17 -8.25 13.99
N LEU A 81 4.31 -8.21 12.66
CA LEU A 81 3.96 -9.32 11.78
C LEU A 81 4.81 -10.57 12.10
N GLN A 82 6.09 -10.40 12.36
CA GLN A 82 7.00 -11.50 12.73
C GLN A 82 6.70 -12.09 14.12
N ALA A 83 6.18 -11.29 15.04
CA ALA A 83 5.78 -11.74 16.37
C ALA A 83 4.35 -12.30 16.43
N ALA A 84 3.57 -12.15 15.35
CA ALA A 84 2.18 -12.55 15.31
C ALA A 84 2.00 -14.08 15.30
N PRO A 85 0.84 -14.57 15.75
CA PRO A 85 0.48 -15.98 15.56
C PRO A 85 0.53 -16.41 14.09
N LEU A 86 0.82 -17.70 13.83
CA LEU A 86 0.98 -18.24 12.48
C LEU A 86 -0.25 -18.08 11.56
N ASN A 87 -1.44 -17.86 12.13
CA ASN A 87 -2.67 -17.62 11.37
C ASN A 87 -2.88 -16.12 11.03
N CYS A 88 -1.99 -15.24 11.45
CA CYS A 88 -1.98 -13.85 11.03
C CYS A 88 -1.20 -13.72 9.72
N PHE A 89 -1.86 -13.21 8.67
CA PHE A 89 -1.26 -13.08 7.34
C PHE A 89 -0.91 -11.64 6.94
N ALA A 90 -1.32 -10.65 7.74
CA ALA A 90 -1.10 -9.24 7.44
C ALA A 90 -1.14 -8.35 8.70
N MET A 91 -0.43 -7.22 8.63
CA MET A 91 -0.51 -6.11 9.57
C MET A 91 -0.91 -4.85 8.81
N GLN A 92 -1.72 -4.00 9.44
CA GLN A 92 -2.16 -2.73 8.87
C GLN A 92 -1.73 -1.59 9.80
N ALA A 93 -1.12 -0.55 9.23
CA ALA A 93 -0.86 0.69 9.97
C ALA A 93 -2.19 1.34 10.38
N ARG A 94 -2.18 2.06 11.51
CA ARG A 94 -3.31 2.93 11.85
C ARG A 94 -3.36 4.08 10.86
N ILE A 95 -4.50 4.22 10.20
CA ILE A 95 -4.75 5.28 9.23
C ILE A 95 -5.34 6.48 9.97
N TYR A 96 -4.75 7.65 9.76
CA TYR A 96 -5.29 8.93 10.20
C TYR A 96 -5.74 9.70 8.97
N GLY A 97 -7.04 9.93 8.83
CA GLY A 97 -7.54 10.71 7.71
C GLY A 97 -9.00 10.46 7.39
N TYR A 98 -9.47 11.22 6.40
CA TYR A 98 -10.80 11.06 5.82
C TYR A 98 -10.69 10.14 4.60
N TYR A 99 -11.15 8.91 4.71
CA TYR A 99 -11.15 7.94 3.61
C TYR A 99 -12.59 7.52 3.31
N LEU A 100 -13.00 7.62 2.04
CA LEU A 100 -14.34 7.23 1.57
C LEU A 100 -15.52 7.78 2.38
N GLY A 101 -15.44 9.04 2.82
CA GLY A 101 -16.54 9.65 3.60
C GLY A 101 -16.47 9.40 5.11
N ARG A 102 -15.39 8.77 5.61
CA ARG A 102 -15.25 8.37 7.02
C ARG A 102 -13.98 8.91 7.62
N VAL A 103 -14.08 9.44 8.83
CA VAL A 103 -12.93 9.80 9.66
C VAL A 103 -12.42 8.53 10.33
N TYR A 104 -11.18 8.15 10.03
CA TYR A 104 -10.44 7.14 10.77
C TYR A 104 -9.56 7.88 11.80
N GLU A 105 -10.03 7.98 13.04
CA GLU A 105 -9.25 8.53 14.15
C GLU A 105 -8.78 7.41 15.07
N GLY A 106 -7.47 7.15 15.08
CA GLY A 106 -6.81 6.10 15.84
C GLY A 106 -6.05 6.57 17.08
N ARG A 107 -6.46 7.68 17.70
CA ARG A 107 -5.91 8.16 18.99
C ARG A 107 -7.04 8.20 20.03
N ASP A 108 -6.74 7.81 21.27
CA ASP A 108 -7.65 7.86 22.43
C ASP A 108 -8.79 6.82 22.50
N GLY A 109 -8.58 5.64 21.91
CA GLY A 109 -9.38 4.45 22.25
C GLY A 109 -10.71 4.29 21.49
N VAL A 110 -10.93 5.04 20.41
CA VAL A 110 -12.00 4.74 19.46
C VAL A 110 -11.50 3.70 18.45
N PRO A 111 -12.12 2.51 18.36
CA PRO A 111 -11.72 1.51 17.38
C PRO A 111 -11.91 2.06 15.96
N GLY A 112 -10.82 2.08 15.17
CA GLY A 112 -10.94 2.13 13.71
C GLY A 112 -11.74 0.90 13.29
N THR A 113 -12.90 1.09 12.66
CA THR A 113 -13.83 0.00 12.36
C THR A 113 -13.26 -0.90 11.26
N ASN A 114 -12.45 -1.89 11.65
CA ASN A 114 -12.25 -3.14 10.92
C ASN A 114 -13.22 -4.23 11.43
N TYR A 115 -14.38 -3.83 11.98
CA TYR A 115 -15.44 -4.77 12.31
C TYR A 115 -16.05 -5.30 11.01
N TRP A 116 -15.71 -6.53 10.67
CA TRP A 116 -16.40 -7.32 9.66
C TRP A 116 -17.22 -8.37 10.40
N GLU A 117 -18.53 -8.21 10.38
CA GLU A 117 -19.48 -9.23 10.84
C GLU A 117 -19.81 -10.12 9.63
N GLY A 118 -19.42 -11.39 9.71
CA GLY A 118 -20.00 -12.44 8.88
C GLY A 118 -19.68 -13.81 9.46
#